data_AF-A0A9E5WXB6-F1
#
_entry.id   AF-A0A9E5WXB6-F1
#
_cell.length_a   1.000
_cell.length_b   1.000
_cell.length_c   1.000
_cell.angle_alpha   90.00
_cell.angle_beta   90.00
_cell.angle_gamma   90.00
#
_symmetry.space_group_name_H-M   'P 1'
#
loop_
_entity.id
_entity.type
_entity.pdbx_description
1 polymer ?
#
loop_
_entity_poly.entity_id
_entity_poly.type
_entity_poly.pdbx_seq_one_letter_code
_entity_poly.pdbx_strand_id
1 'polypeptide(L)'
;GPYVRGTFCSVQGIRLEADPTRLSPKGYAGHHGISLYANDCLVTDFAIQTRFIHDLTVQSAVGCVFARGRGVDLCFDHHRWAPYENLFTDIDAGRGGRLFASSGGGFRGHHTAGGETFWNIRTERPVGWPKNLGIDALNLVGVRVADAREAVPRLPEPTDLTGRWLEAIPPERLAPQNLYEAMRARRLKRRAPLLKP
;
A
#
# COMPACT_ATOMS: atom_id res chain seq x y z
N GLY A 1 -5.29 15.84 -2.99
CA GLY A 1 -6.14 15.68 -1.79
C GLY A 1 -5.28 15.96 -0.57
N PRO A 2 -5.55 15.30 0.57
CA PRO A 2 -4.91 15.64 1.84
C PRO A 2 -3.42 15.24 1.87
N TYR A 3 -2.62 16.13 2.48
CA TYR A 3 -1.26 15.87 2.91
C TYR A 3 -1.27 15.71 4.43
N VAL A 4 -1.16 14.47 4.89
CA VAL A 4 -1.22 14.12 6.32
C VAL A 4 0.20 14.14 6.88
N ARG A 5 0.36 14.84 8.00
CA ARG A 5 1.60 14.94 8.78
C ARG A 5 1.29 14.64 10.24
N GLY A 6 2.27 14.12 10.98
CA GLY A 6 2.15 13.82 12.41
C GLY A 6 2.30 12.34 12.73
N THR A 7 1.90 11.96 13.93
CA THR A 7 2.00 10.58 14.44
C THR A 7 0.70 10.15 15.09
N PHE A 8 0.32 8.88 14.94
CA PHE A 8 -0.89 8.29 15.55
C PHE A 8 -2.20 8.96 15.13
N CYS A 9 -2.26 9.51 13.92
CA CYS A 9 -3.48 10.08 13.36
C CYS A 9 -4.28 9.02 12.59
N SER A 10 -5.60 9.22 12.50
CA SER A 10 -6.49 8.42 11.66
C SER A 10 -7.28 9.33 10.72
N VAL A 11 -7.32 8.96 9.45
CA VAL A 11 -8.08 9.65 8.40
C VAL A 11 -9.00 8.62 7.77
N GLN A 12 -10.29 8.92 7.70
CA GLN A 12 -11.31 7.96 7.27
C GLN A 12 -12.35 8.60 6.37
N GLY A 13 -12.94 7.82 5.46
CA GLY A 13 -14.12 8.25 4.69
C GLY A 13 -13.79 9.21 3.54
N ILE A 14 -12.58 9.18 3.00
CA ILE A 14 -12.18 10.07 1.92
C ILE A 14 -12.79 9.59 0.59
N ARG A 15 -13.49 10.50 -0.11
CA ARG A 15 -13.83 10.34 -1.52
C ARG A 15 -13.15 11.42 -2.35
N LEU A 16 -12.44 11.03 -3.39
CA LEU A 16 -11.83 11.93 -4.37
C LEU A 16 -12.39 11.61 -5.76
N GLU A 17 -12.99 12.59 -6.40
CA GLU A 17 -13.55 12.50 -7.75
C GLU A 17 -13.27 13.78 -8.53
N ALA A 18 -13.41 13.73 -9.85
CA ALA A 18 -13.25 14.88 -10.71
C ALA A 18 -14.13 14.75 -11.95
N ASP A 19 -14.66 15.89 -12.40
CA ASP A 19 -15.35 15.98 -13.68
C ASP A 19 -14.36 15.68 -14.84
N PRO A 20 -14.77 14.94 -15.89
CA PRO A 20 -13.91 14.63 -17.04
C PRO A 20 -13.25 15.87 -17.67
N THR A 21 -13.89 17.03 -17.65
CA THR A 21 -13.36 18.31 -18.18
C THR A 21 -12.20 18.87 -17.37
N ARG A 22 -11.98 18.37 -16.15
CA ARG A 22 -10.89 18.79 -15.24
C ARG A 22 -9.65 17.91 -15.36
N LEU A 23 -9.67 16.91 -16.23
CA LEU A 23 -8.54 16.03 -16.46
C LEU A 23 -7.48 16.73 -17.33
N SER A 24 -6.22 16.58 -16.92
CA SER A 24 -5.09 16.91 -17.80
C SER A 24 -5.12 16.06 -19.09
N PRO A 25 -4.37 16.43 -20.14
CA PRO A 25 -4.28 15.61 -21.36
C PRO A 25 -3.80 14.17 -21.13
N LYS A 26 -3.11 13.90 -20.01
CA LYS A 26 -2.68 12.56 -19.59
C LYS A 26 -3.74 11.81 -18.76
N GLY A 27 -4.90 12.42 -18.54
CA GLY A 27 -6.02 11.85 -17.80
C GLY A 27 -5.83 11.83 -16.28
N TYR A 28 -5.08 12.79 -15.73
CA TYR A 28 -4.93 13.00 -14.28
C TYR A 28 -5.72 14.24 -13.83
N ALA A 29 -6.45 14.13 -12.72
CA ALA A 29 -7.21 15.21 -12.08
C ALA A 29 -6.37 16.07 -11.12
N GLY A 30 -5.15 15.63 -10.80
CA GLY A 30 -4.25 16.38 -9.92
C GLY A 30 -2.93 15.68 -9.71
N HIS A 31 -2.06 16.31 -8.93
CA HIS A 31 -0.71 15.80 -8.66
C HIS A 31 -0.72 14.68 -7.60
N HIS A 32 -1.32 14.93 -6.43
CA HIS A 32 -1.44 13.94 -5.34
C HIS A 32 -2.89 13.70 -4.91
N GLY A 33 -3.22 12.45 -4.62
CA GLY A 33 -4.46 12.00 -3.99
C GLY A 33 -4.36 12.17 -2.47
N ILE A 34 -3.95 11.11 -1.78
CA ILE A 34 -3.71 11.09 -0.32
C ILE A 34 -2.22 10.86 -0.08
N SER A 35 -1.56 11.75 0.63
CA SER A 35 -0.12 11.65 0.89
C SER A 35 0.19 11.61 2.38
N LEU A 36 0.98 10.63 2.80
CA LEU A 36 1.50 10.49 4.14
C LEU A 36 2.95 10.96 4.21
N TYR A 37 3.17 11.96 5.06
CA TYR A 37 4.46 12.46 5.54
C TYR A 37 4.49 12.29 7.06
N ALA A 38 4.26 11.06 7.51
CA ALA A 38 3.76 10.77 8.86
C ALA A 38 4.28 9.42 9.36
N ASN A 39 4.15 9.19 10.67
CA ASN A 39 4.52 7.92 11.29
C ASN A 39 3.30 7.30 11.99
N ASP A 40 3.14 5.98 11.92
CA ASP A 40 2.07 5.26 12.63
C ASP A 40 0.65 5.82 12.38
N CYS A 41 0.38 6.29 11.16
CA CYS A 41 -0.91 6.85 10.78
C CYS A 41 -1.76 5.84 10.02
N LEU A 42 -3.08 5.92 10.19
CA LEU A 42 -4.06 5.10 9.46
C LEU A 42 -4.85 5.96 8.48
N VAL A 43 -4.91 5.53 7.23
CA VAL A 43 -5.90 5.96 6.24
C VAL A 43 -6.81 4.79 5.94
N THR A 44 -8.12 4.97 6.08
CA THR A 44 -9.05 3.87 5.82
C THR A 44 -10.39 4.29 5.23
N ASP A 45 -11.10 3.36 4.61
CA ASP A 45 -12.41 3.59 3.98
C ASP A 45 -12.36 4.74 2.97
N PHE A 46 -11.56 4.57 1.92
CA PHE A 46 -11.37 5.59 0.89
C PHE A 46 -11.80 5.13 -0.50
N ALA A 47 -12.24 6.08 -1.33
CA ALA A 47 -12.58 5.87 -2.74
C ALA A 47 -11.96 6.94 -3.63
N ILE A 48 -11.04 6.56 -4.52
CA ILE A 48 -10.44 7.44 -5.53
C ILE A 48 -11.06 7.12 -6.90
N GLN A 49 -12.07 7.90 -7.27
CA GLN A 49 -12.87 7.73 -8.49
C GLN A 49 -12.30 8.49 -9.70
N THR A 50 -11.04 8.90 -9.60
CA THR A 50 -10.28 9.56 -10.65
C THR A 50 -8.83 9.11 -10.55
N ARG A 51 -7.90 9.74 -11.28
CA ARG A 51 -6.46 9.45 -11.17
C ARG A 51 -5.69 10.69 -10.79
N PHE A 52 -4.82 10.56 -9.81
CA PHE A 52 -3.76 11.51 -9.52
C PHE A 52 -2.44 10.98 -10.07
N ILE A 53 -1.46 11.85 -10.31
CA ILE A 53 -0.11 11.38 -10.66
C ILE A 53 0.44 10.48 -9.55
N HIS A 54 0.09 10.77 -8.30
CA HIS A 54 0.37 9.96 -7.12
C HIS A 54 -0.93 9.74 -6.32
N ASP A 55 -1.54 8.56 -6.40
CA ASP A 55 -2.84 8.33 -5.74
C ASP A 55 -2.70 8.15 -4.22
N LEU A 56 -1.93 7.15 -3.79
CA LEU A 56 -1.60 6.90 -2.39
C LEU A 56 -0.09 7.06 -2.20
N THR A 57 0.34 8.15 -1.58
CA THR A 57 1.77 8.43 -1.39
C THR A 57 2.23 8.10 0.03
N VAL A 58 3.38 7.43 0.14
CA VAL A 58 4.22 7.41 1.34
C VAL A 58 5.54 8.12 1.04
N GLN A 59 5.89 9.12 1.85
CA GLN A 59 7.15 9.86 1.73
C GLN A 59 7.73 10.14 3.12
N SER A 60 8.94 9.64 3.40
CA SER A 60 9.50 9.67 4.77
C SER A 60 8.52 9.13 5.82
N ALA A 61 7.65 8.20 5.41
CA ALA A 61 6.59 7.66 6.25
C ALA A 61 6.94 6.26 6.74
N VAL A 62 6.68 6.02 8.02
CA VAL A 62 7.03 4.77 8.71
C VAL A 62 5.83 4.22 9.43
N GLY A 63 5.59 2.91 9.34
CA GLY A 63 4.52 2.25 10.09
C GLY A 63 3.10 2.72 9.71
N CYS A 64 2.94 3.40 8.57
CA CYS A 64 1.65 3.91 8.14
C CYS A 64 0.82 2.81 7.45
N VAL A 65 -0.50 2.98 7.49
CA VAL A 65 -1.44 2.00 6.95
C VAL A 65 -2.41 2.67 5.99
N PHE A 66 -2.57 2.10 4.80
CA PHE A 66 -3.73 2.31 3.94
C PHE A 66 -4.61 1.05 3.95
N ALA A 67 -5.87 1.17 4.34
CA ALA A 67 -6.76 0.02 4.52
C ALA A 67 -8.17 0.23 3.95
N ARG A 68 -8.85 -0.82 3.45
CA ARG A 68 -10.24 -0.76 2.97
C ARG A 68 -10.45 0.32 1.91
N GLY A 69 -9.61 0.29 0.88
CA GLY A 69 -9.60 1.28 -0.18
C GLY A 69 -10.19 0.77 -1.48
N ARG A 70 -10.67 1.69 -2.32
CA ARG A 70 -10.89 1.41 -3.74
C ARG A 70 -10.47 2.56 -4.64
N GLY A 71 -10.07 2.25 -5.87
CA GLY A 71 -9.90 3.26 -6.90
C GLY A 71 -9.98 2.70 -8.31
N VAL A 72 -10.06 3.60 -9.29
CA VAL A 72 -10.25 3.21 -10.70
C VAL A 72 -8.98 2.63 -11.33
N ASP A 73 -7.80 3.11 -10.91
CA ASP A 73 -6.48 2.66 -11.38
C ASP A 73 -5.39 3.25 -10.47
N LEU A 74 -5.30 2.75 -9.24
CA LEU A 74 -4.45 3.32 -8.20
C LEU A 74 -2.96 3.10 -8.50
N CYS A 75 -2.13 4.08 -8.12
CA CYS A 75 -0.72 3.85 -7.80
C CYS A 75 -0.42 4.03 -6.31
N PHE A 76 0.43 3.14 -5.79
CA PHE A 76 1.07 3.25 -4.49
C PHE A 76 2.43 3.90 -4.71
N ASP A 77 2.47 5.22 -4.51
CA ASP A 77 3.64 6.05 -4.79
C ASP A 77 4.56 6.12 -3.57
N HIS A 78 5.67 5.40 -3.66
CA HIS A 78 6.76 5.46 -2.71
C HIS A 78 7.67 6.62 -3.07
N HIS A 79 7.34 7.84 -2.62
CA HIS A 79 7.92 9.11 -3.10
C HIS A 79 9.31 9.43 -2.51
N ARG A 80 10.09 8.36 -2.27
CA ARG A 80 11.47 8.32 -1.77
C ARG A 80 11.67 8.92 -0.37
N TRP A 81 12.93 9.06 0.05
CA TRP A 81 13.37 9.11 1.45
C TRP A 81 13.11 7.82 2.22
N ALA A 82 13.21 6.69 1.53
CA ALA A 82 13.13 5.36 2.09
C ALA A 82 12.01 5.20 3.16
N PRO A 83 10.73 5.51 2.86
CA PRO A 83 9.62 5.05 3.71
C PRO A 83 9.72 3.53 3.93
N TYR A 84 9.27 3.04 5.08
CA TYR A 84 9.42 1.62 5.41
C TYR A 84 8.38 1.13 6.40
N GLU A 85 8.22 -0.19 6.49
CA GLU A 85 7.24 -0.84 7.37
C GLU A 85 5.81 -0.32 7.21
N ASN A 86 5.45 0.21 6.04
CA ASN A 86 4.07 0.59 5.77
C ASN A 86 3.26 -0.61 5.28
N LEU A 87 1.96 -0.54 5.51
CA LEU A 87 1.00 -1.59 5.17
C LEU A 87 -0.08 -1.04 4.25
N PHE A 88 -0.18 -1.62 3.06
CA PHE A 88 -1.32 -1.49 2.17
C PHE A 88 -2.14 -2.77 2.30
N THR A 89 -3.38 -2.68 2.81
CA THR A 89 -4.19 -3.87 3.07
C THR A 89 -5.63 -3.75 2.62
N ASP A 90 -6.16 -4.80 1.99
CA ASP A 90 -7.58 -4.86 1.60
C ASP A 90 -7.97 -3.66 0.71
N ILE A 91 -7.32 -3.56 -0.44
CA ILE A 91 -7.53 -2.47 -1.40
C ILE A 91 -7.91 -3.04 -2.76
N ASP A 92 -8.98 -2.52 -3.34
CA ASP A 92 -9.27 -2.67 -4.76
C ASP A 92 -8.61 -1.53 -5.56
N ALA A 93 -7.48 -1.83 -6.18
CA ALA A 93 -6.72 -0.87 -6.96
C ALA A 93 -7.24 -0.67 -8.38
N GLY A 94 -8.36 -1.31 -8.74
CA GLY A 94 -9.00 -1.18 -10.04
C GLY A 94 -8.15 -1.81 -11.14
N ARG A 95 -7.94 -1.09 -12.24
CA ARG A 95 -7.33 -1.63 -13.47
C ARG A 95 -5.96 -2.28 -13.27
N GLY A 96 -5.17 -1.89 -12.26
CA GLY A 96 -3.79 -2.39 -12.09
C GLY A 96 -2.84 -1.90 -13.19
N GLY A 97 -3.13 -0.72 -13.74
CA GLY A 97 -2.36 -0.02 -14.76
C GLY A 97 -0.95 0.33 -14.32
N ARG A 98 -0.84 0.70 -13.05
CA ARG A 98 0.21 1.56 -12.50
C ARG A 98 0.43 1.33 -11.00
N LEU A 99 0.09 0.15 -10.49
CA LEU A 99 0.01 -0.12 -9.05
C LEU A 99 1.27 0.29 -8.29
N PHE A 100 2.44 0.00 -8.85
CA PHE A 100 3.72 0.33 -8.23
C PHE A 100 4.43 1.50 -8.93
N ALA A 101 3.71 2.34 -9.67
CA ALA A 101 4.30 3.53 -10.25
C ALA A 101 4.68 4.53 -9.14
N SER A 102 5.97 4.68 -8.91
CA SER A 102 6.53 5.57 -7.89
C SER A 102 7.49 6.58 -8.50
N SER A 103 7.56 7.78 -7.93
CA SER A 103 8.50 8.82 -8.37
C SER A 103 9.21 9.50 -7.20
N GLY A 104 9.66 10.74 -7.37
CA GLY A 104 10.48 11.49 -6.42
C GLY A 104 11.84 11.84 -7.01
N GLY A 105 12.48 12.88 -6.47
CA GLY A 105 13.78 13.35 -6.96
C GLY A 105 14.87 12.27 -6.86
N GLY A 106 15.75 12.20 -7.87
CA GLY A 106 16.92 11.29 -7.95
C GLY A 106 17.74 11.21 -6.67
N PHE A 107 17.98 12.38 -6.06
CA PHE A 107 18.83 12.56 -4.90
C PHE A 107 18.16 12.22 -3.55
N ARG A 108 16.92 11.71 -3.55
CA ARG A 108 16.15 11.41 -2.33
C ARG A 108 16.28 9.95 -1.86
N GLY A 109 17.32 9.25 -2.30
CA GLY A 109 17.57 7.86 -1.93
C GLY A 109 16.54 6.88 -2.49
N HIS A 110 16.42 5.72 -1.85
CA HIS A 110 15.54 4.63 -2.27
C HIS A 110 14.06 5.00 -2.16
N HIS A 111 13.24 4.37 -3.00
CA HIS A 111 11.79 4.49 -2.96
C HIS A 111 11.23 3.90 -1.66
N THR A 112 11.82 2.84 -1.12
CA THR A 112 11.41 2.24 0.16
C THR A 112 12.60 1.60 0.86
N ALA A 113 12.49 1.35 2.17
CA ALA A 113 13.32 0.37 2.88
C ALA A 113 12.52 -0.93 3.13
N GLY A 114 13.07 -1.84 3.93
CA GLY A 114 12.47 -3.16 4.18
C GLY A 114 11.17 -3.11 4.98
N GLY A 115 10.40 -4.20 4.91
CA GLY A 115 9.18 -4.40 5.72
C GLY A 115 7.92 -3.80 5.09
N GLU A 116 8.03 -3.16 3.94
CA GLU A 116 6.88 -2.69 3.16
C GLU A 116 5.98 -3.89 2.77
N THR A 117 4.70 -3.80 3.11
CA THR A 117 3.78 -4.93 3.02
C THR A 117 2.54 -4.58 2.20
N PHE A 118 2.29 -5.36 1.17
CA PHE A 118 1.09 -5.33 0.34
C PHE A 118 0.28 -6.60 0.60
N TRP A 119 -0.90 -6.43 1.19
CA TRP A 119 -1.74 -7.53 1.65
C TRP A 119 -3.13 -7.45 1.01
N ASN A 120 -3.56 -8.50 0.32
CA ASN A 120 -4.89 -8.54 -0.31
C ASN A 120 -5.18 -7.33 -1.22
N ILE A 121 -4.28 -7.10 -2.19
CA ILE A 121 -4.44 -6.04 -3.18
C ILE A 121 -5.07 -6.63 -4.44
N ARG A 122 -6.29 -6.17 -4.73
CA ARG A 122 -7.06 -6.61 -5.90
C ARG A 122 -6.82 -5.65 -7.05
N THR A 123 -6.66 -6.22 -8.23
CA THR A 123 -6.61 -5.51 -9.50
C THR A 123 -7.44 -6.28 -10.52
N GLU A 124 -7.79 -5.67 -11.65
CA GLU A 124 -8.44 -6.36 -12.77
C GLU A 124 -7.45 -7.25 -13.52
N ARG A 125 -6.22 -6.76 -13.73
CA ARG A 125 -5.14 -7.49 -14.39
C ARG A 125 -3.98 -7.79 -13.43
N PRO A 126 -3.22 -8.88 -13.64
CA PRO A 126 -1.97 -9.10 -12.92
C PRO A 126 -1.00 -7.93 -13.08
N VAL A 127 -0.22 -7.64 -12.04
CA VAL A 127 0.77 -6.56 -12.01
C VAL A 127 2.19 -7.15 -12.05
N GLY A 128 3.18 -6.38 -12.49
CA GLY A 128 4.58 -6.79 -12.37
C GLY A 128 5.07 -6.69 -10.93
N TRP A 129 6.11 -7.46 -10.59
CA TRP A 129 6.87 -7.26 -9.35
C TRP A 129 7.33 -5.79 -9.26
N PRO A 130 7.30 -5.16 -8.07
CA PRO A 130 7.69 -3.76 -7.86
C PRO A 130 9.20 -3.50 -8.00
N LYS A 131 9.79 -3.80 -9.18
CA LYS A 131 11.22 -3.67 -9.48
C LYS A 131 11.72 -2.23 -9.23
N ASN A 132 10.87 -1.23 -9.45
CA ASN A 132 11.20 0.19 -9.26
C ASN A 132 11.33 0.62 -7.80
N LEU A 133 10.83 -0.16 -6.83
CA LEU A 133 11.03 0.13 -5.41
C LEU A 133 12.49 -0.08 -4.98
N GLY A 134 13.24 -0.90 -5.74
CA GLY A 134 14.69 -0.99 -5.66
C GLY A 134 15.23 -1.76 -4.45
N ILE A 135 14.39 -2.53 -3.76
CA ILE A 135 14.77 -3.41 -2.65
C ILE A 135 13.95 -4.69 -2.70
N ASP A 136 14.54 -5.79 -2.21
CA ASP A 136 13.91 -7.11 -2.22
C ASP A 136 13.14 -7.45 -0.95
N ALA A 137 13.40 -6.77 0.17
CA ALA A 137 12.76 -6.99 1.48
C ALA A 137 11.30 -6.45 1.53
N LEU A 138 10.47 -6.95 0.62
CA LEU A 138 9.06 -6.61 0.43
C LEU A 138 8.19 -7.84 0.68
N ASN A 139 7.01 -7.62 1.25
CA ASN A 139 6.01 -8.67 1.47
C ASN A 139 4.80 -8.45 0.55
N LEU A 140 4.60 -9.33 -0.42
CA LEU A 140 3.42 -9.33 -1.28
C LEU A 140 2.60 -10.59 -0.98
N VAL A 141 1.46 -10.44 -0.31
CA VAL A 141 0.58 -11.55 0.06
C VAL A 141 -0.82 -11.27 -0.48
N GLY A 142 -1.36 -12.17 -1.29
CA GLY A 142 -2.66 -11.95 -1.92
C GLY A 142 -2.63 -10.92 -3.06
N VAL A 143 -1.51 -10.83 -3.79
CA VAL A 143 -1.34 -9.93 -4.94
C VAL A 143 -1.07 -10.77 -6.18
N ARG A 144 -1.81 -10.53 -7.27
CA ARG A 144 -1.60 -11.25 -8.53
C ARG A 144 -0.40 -10.68 -9.29
N VAL A 145 0.76 -11.31 -9.14
CA VAL A 145 2.01 -10.90 -9.79
C VAL A 145 2.24 -11.70 -11.08
N ALA A 146 2.37 -11.01 -12.22
CA ALA A 146 2.48 -11.61 -13.55
C ALA A 146 3.81 -12.38 -13.74
N ASP A 147 4.91 -11.81 -13.28
CA ASP A 147 6.27 -12.33 -13.38
C ASP A 147 6.70 -13.07 -12.10
N ALA A 148 5.76 -13.60 -11.31
CA ALA A 148 6.01 -14.21 -10.00
C ALA A 148 7.12 -15.26 -10.00
N ARG A 149 7.16 -16.17 -10.99
CA ARG A 149 8.17 -17.24 -11.09
C ARG A 149 9.58 -16.72 -11.36
N GLU A 150 9.69 -15.63 -12.11
CA GLU A 150 10.98 -14.97 -12.40
C GLU A 150 11.39 -14.08 -11.22
N ALA A 151 10.46 -13.30 -10.69
CA ALA A 151 10.72 -12.37 -9.62
C ALA A 151 11.02 -13.06 -8.29
N VAL A 152 10.32 -14.15 -7.97
CA VAL A 152 10.47 -14.90 -6.71
C VAL A 152 10.61 -16.39 -7.03
N PRO A 153 11.79 -16.83 -7.53
CA PRO A 153 12.00 -18.23 -7.91
C PRO A 153 11.99 -19.19 -6.71
N ARG A 154 12.30 -18.66 -5.51
CA ARG A 154 12.25 -19.37 -4.23
C ARG A 154 11.89 -18.38 -3.13
N LEU A 155 11.07 -18.81 -2.17
CA LEU A 155 10.83 -18.04 -0.95
C LEU A 155 12.09 -18.05 -0.06
N PRO A 156 12.41 -16.93 0.61
CA PRO A 156 13.45 -16.94 1.64
C PRO A 156 13.03 -17.81 2.83
N GLU A 157 14.00 -18.30 3.59
CA GLU A 157 13.72 -19.02 4.84
C GLU A 157 13.13 -18.07 5.88
N PRO A 158 12.33 -18.54 6.86
CA PRO A 158 11.76 -17.67 7.89
C PRO A 158 12.79 -16.90 8.74
N THR A 159 14.04 -17.36 8.75
CA THR A 159 15.17 -16.71 9.45
C THR A 159 15.90 -15.67 8.61
N ASP A 160 15.63 -15.59 7.32
CA ASP A 160 16.30 -14.66 6.43
C ASP A 160 15.75 -13.25 6.64
N LEU A 161 16.66 -12.30 6.87
CA LEU A 161 16.32 -10.88 7.05
C LEU A 161 16.17 -10.14 5.72
N THR A 162 16.38 -10.84 4.60
CA THR A 162 16.40 -10.27 3.25
C THR A 162 15.77 -11.25 2.26
N GLY A 163 15.14 -10.72 1.22
CA GLY A 163 14.58 -11.53 0.14
C GLY A 163 13.14 -11.17 -0.14
N ARG A 164 12.69 -11.59 -1.33
CA ARG A 164 11.35 -11.30 -1.83
C ARG A 164 10.36 -12.30 -1.25
N TRP A 165 9.39 -11.81 -0.49
CA TRP A 165 8.31 -12.65 0.02
C TRP A 165 7.07 -12.50 -0.86
N LEU A 166 6.61 -13.61 -1.47
CA LEU A 166 5.43 -13.62 -2.32
C LEU A 166 4.53 -14.83 -2.02
N GLU A 167 3.34 -14.56 -1.53
CA GLU A 167 2.28 -15.56 -1.41
C GLU A 167 1.15 -15.23 -2.39
N ALA A 168 1.16 -15.92 -3.54
CA ALA A 168 0.17 -15.76 -4.61
C ALA A 168 -1.18 -16.43 -4.29
N ILE A 169 -1.71 -16.16 -3.10
CA ILE A 169 -3.02 -16.64 -2.65
C ILE A 169 -4.11 -15.81 -3.34
N PRO A 170 -5.17 -16.40 -3.92
CA PRO A 170 -6.26 -15.61 -4.46
C PRO A 170 -6.89 -14.71 -3.38
N PRO A 171 -7.13 -13.41 -3.65
CA PRO A 171 -7.71 -12.46 -2.68
C PRO A 171 -8.89 -13.00 -1.88
N GLU A 172 -9.83 -13.67 -2.55
CA GLU A 172 -11.05 -14.25 -1.98
C GLU A 172 -10.80 -15.45 -1.04
N ARG A 173 -9.59 -16.04 -1.08
CA ARG A 173 -9.19 -17.17 -0.23
C ARG A 173 -8.23 -16.75 0.90
N LEU A 174 -7.73 -15.51 0.87
CA LEU A 174 -6.78 -15.03 1.86
C LEU A 174 -7.46 -14.76 3.21
N ALA A 175 -6.85 -15.19 4.31
CA ALA A 175 -7.32 -14.91 5.66
C ALA A 175 -6.15 -14.46 6.55
N PRO A 176 -6.28 -13.33 7.28
CA PRO A 176 -7.39 -12.38 7.23
C PRO A 176 -7.47 -11.61 5.91
N GLN A 177 -8.65 -11.09 5.56
CA GLN A 177 -8.80 -10.21 4.40
C GLN A 177 -8.09 -8.87 4.62
N ASN A 178 -8.17 -8.33 5.84
CA ASN A 178 -7.52 -7.09 6.24
C ASN A 178 -6.53 -7.37 7.38
N LEU A 179 -5.23 -7.22 7.10
CA LEU A 179 -4.18 -7.55 8.07
C LEU A 179 -4.18 -6.56 9.25
N TYR A 180 -4.40 -5.27 8.99
CA TYR A 180 -4.45 -4.24 10.04
C TYR A 180 -5.57 -4.53 11.05
N GLU A 181 -6.76 -4.89 10.58
CA GLU A 181 -7.89 -5.21 11.45
C GLU A 181 -7.62 -6.45 12.30
N ALA A 182 -7.00 -7.48 11.71
CA ALA A 182 -6.62 -8.68 12.44
C ALA A 182 -5.56 -8.38 13.53
N MET A 183 -4.54 -7.58 13.19
CA MET A 183 -3.53 -7.12 14.15
C MET A 183 -4.17 -6.30 15.29
N ARG A 184 -5.07 -5.37 14.94
CA ARG A 184 -5.82 -4.56 15.90
C ARG A 184 -6.69 -5.43 16.82
N ALA A 185 -7.41 -6.40 16.26
CA ALA A 185 -8.24 -7.33 17.02
C ALA A 185 -7.40 -8.18 17.98
N ARG A 186 -6.25 -8.71 17.53
CA ARG A 186 -5.30 -9.45 18.37
C ARG A 186 -4.77 -8.56 19.51
N ARG A 187 -4.41 -7.31 19.23
CA ARG A 187 -3.95 -6.33 20.24
C ARG A 187 -5.03 -6.06 21.29
N LEU A 188 -6.28 -5.86 20.89
CA LEU A 188 -7.39 -5.59 21.81
C LEU A 188 -7.73 -6.81 22.67
N LYS A 189 -7.67 -8.03 22.13
CA LYS A 189 -7.85 -9.27 22.90
C LYS A 189 -6.79 -9.44 24.00
N ARG A 190 -5.53 -9.11 23.70
CA ARG A 190 -4.43 -9.15 24.69
C ARG A 190 -4.56 -8.09 25.80
N ARG A 191 -5.39 -7.07 25.61
CA ARG A 191 -5.60 -5.97 26.57
C ARG A 191 -6.84 -6.15 27.45
N ALA A 192 -7.69 -7.15 27.21
CA ALA A 192 -8.78 -7.45 28.13
C ALA A 192 -8.19 -7.82 29.50
N PRO A 193 -8.61 -7.18 30.61
CA PRO A 193 -8.10 -7.53 31.93
C PRO A 193 -8.39 -9.01 32.19
N LEU A 194 -7.43 -9.71 32.78
CA LEU A 194 -7.69 -10.94 33.50
C LEU A 194 -8.65 -10.57 34.63
N LEU A 195 -9.95 -10.59 34.36
CA LEU A 195 -10.95 -10.68 35.41
C LEU A 195 -10.70 -12.03 36.09
N LYS A 196 -9.93 -11.98 37.19
CA LYS A 196 -9.82 -13.10 38.11
C LYS A 196 -11.21 -13.30 38.74
N PRO A 197 -11.68 -14.55 38.85
CA PRO A 197 -12.91 -14.86 39.56
C PRO A 197 -12.83 -14.44 41.03
#